data_AF-A0AAU6QJ94-F1
#
_entry.id   AF-A0AAU6QJ94-F1
#
_cell.length_a   1.000
_cell.length_b   1.000
_cell.length_c   1.000
_cell.angle_alpha   90.00
_cell.angle_beta   90.00
_cell.angle_gamma   90.00
#
_symmetry.space_group_name_H-M   'P 1'
#
loop_
_entity.id
_entity.type
_entity.pdbx_description
1 polymer ?
#
loop_
_entity_poly.entity_id
_entity_poly.type
_entity_poly.pdbx_seq_one_letter_code
_entity_poly.pdbx_strand_id
1 'polypeptide(L)'
;MNNEQKALTHLFATIGATTGRGGRVTRVSTTATIHDKGLAVVGDIVTYDDGTEATIIDGAGFAATWADKPVALVGSRLSNGDRITAAQHDFGITVHEGEQIPGLFDPAWTPLRDPAHEGEEHA
;
A
#
# COMPACT_ATOMS: atom_id res chain seq x y z
N MET A 1 -26.65 -16.71 18.66
CA MET A 1 -25.26 -16.35 18.94
C MET A 1 -24.75 -15.67 17.70
N ASN A 2 -24.74 -14.34 17.68
CA ASN A 2 -24.35 -13.58 16.50
C ASN A 2 -22.83 -13.53 16.50
N ASN A 3 -22.20 -14.34 15.65
CA ASN A 3 -20.79 -14.17 15.34
C ASN A 3 -20.66 -12.90 14.48
N GLU A 4 -20.57 -11.74 15.13
CA GLU A 4 -20.00 -10.55 14.50
C GLU A 4 -18.53 -10.87 14.20
N GLN A 5 -18.28 -11.44 13.02
CA GLN A 5 -16.92 -11.59 12.52
C GLN A 5 -16.29 -10.20 12.45
N LYS A 6 -15.27 -9.97 13.27
CA LYS A 6 -14.62 -8.66 13.37
C LYS A 6 -13.81 -8.46 12.08
N ALA A 7 -14.28 -7.59 11.20
CA ALA A 7 -13.57 -7.23 9.97
C ALA A 7 -12.73 -5.97 10.20
N LEU A 8 -11.49 -5.97 9.71
CA LEU A 8 -10.61 -4.81 9.71
C LEU A 8 -10.41 -4.32 8.29
N THR A 9 -10.69 -3.04 8.06
CA THR A 9 -10.45 -2.40 6.76
C THR A 9 -9.09 -1.71 6.77
N HIS A 10 -8.23 -2.08 5.84
CA HIS A 10 -6.98 -1.40 5.56
C HIS A 10 -7.16 -0.50 4.35
N LEU A 11 -7.14 0.81 4.58
CA LEU A 11 -7.31 1.81 3.51
C LEU A 11 -6.11 1.81 2.59
N PHE A 12 -6.32 2.02 1.29
CA PHE A 12 -5.22 2.25 0.36
C PHE A 12 -4.49 3.55 0.68
N ALA A 13 -3.17 3.55 0.49
CA ALA A 13 -2.39 4.77 0.56
C ALA A 13 -2.36 5.44 -0.82
N THR A 14 -2.50 6.75 -0.83
CA THR A 14 -2.43 7.60 -2.01
C THR A 14 -1.36 8.66 -1.83
N ILE A 15 -1.01 9.38 -2.90
CA ILE A 15 -0.20 10.59 -2.80
C ILE A 15 -0.82 11.53 -1.76
N GLY A 16 0.02 12.01 -0.84
CA GLY A 16 -0.43 12.78 0.31
C GLY A 16 -0.91 11.96 1.50
N ALA A 17 -0.85 10.62 1.50
CA ALA A 17 -1.00 9.84 2.74
C ALA A 17 0.10 10.23 3.74
N THR A 18 -0.22 10.15 5.03
CA THR A 18 0.66 10.64 6.12
C THR A 18 1.11 9.53 7.05
N THR A 19 2.26 9.73 7.69
CA THR A 19 2.90 8.76 8.59
C THR A 19 2.89 9.23 10.04
N GLY A 20 3.21 8.31 10.96
CA GLY A 20 3.27 8.60 12.39
C GLY A 20 4.33 9.63 12.78
N ARG A 21 5.45 9.71 12.05
CA ARG A 21 6.52 10.70 12.29
C ARG A 21 6.39 11.96 11.41
N GLY A 22 5.23 12.20 10.81
CA GLY A 22 4.96 13.43 10.04
C GLY A 22 5.40 13.39 8.57
N GLY A 23 5.84 12.24 8.07
CA GLY A 23 6.15 12.05 6.66
C GLY A 23 4.90 12.04 5.78
N ARG A 24 5.09 12.30 4.49
CA ARG A 24 4.03 12.29 3.47
C ARG A 24 4.46 11.53 2.23
N VAL A 25 3.56 10.71 1.67
CA VAL A 25 3.78 10.11 0.34
C VAL A 25 3.84 11.23 -0.69
N THR A 26 4.98 11.41 -1.35
CA THR A 26 5.24 12.51 -2.31
C THR A 26 5.44 12.02 -3.72
N ARG A 27 5.92 10.77 -3.90
CA ARG A 27 6.15 10.19 -5.22
C ARG A 27 5.49 8.82 -5.30
N VAL A 28 4.62 8.68 -6.29
CA VAL A 28 3.96 7.44 -6.65
C VAL A 28 4.39 7.01 -8.05
N SER A 29 4.58 5.72 -8.25
CA SER A 29 5.07 5.16 -9.52
C SER A 29 3.97 4.64 -10.44
N THR A 30 2.71 4.70 -10.01
CA THR A 30 1.56 4.20 -10.77
C THR A 30 0.77 5.32 -11.47
N THR A 31 0.06 4.96 -12.53
CA THR A 31 -0.95 5.82 -13.19
C THR A 31 -2.35 5.66 -12.59
N ALA A 32 -2.55 4.67 -11.71
CA ALA A 32 -3.80 4.46 -11.00
C ALA A 32 -4.08 5.61 -10.02
N THR A 33 -5.35 5.98 -9.87
CA THR A 33 -5.76 7.03 -8.93
C THR A 33 -6.99 6.61 -8.13
N ILE A 34 -7.11 7.14 -6.92
CA ILE A 34 -8.33 7.12 -6.10
C ILE A 34 -8.67 8.58 -5.82
N HIS A 35 -9.85 9.04 -6.25
CA HIS A 35 -10.26 10.45 -6.15
C HIS A 35 -9.18 11.42 -6.70
N ASP A 36 -8.69 11.15 -7.91
CA ASP A 36 -7.65 11.94 -8.58
C ASP A 36 -6.29 12.02 -7.84
N LYS A 37 -6.09 11.20 -6.82
CA LYS A 37 -4.84 11.05 -6.09
C LYS A 37 -4.16 9.76 -6.51
N GLY A 38 -2.91 9.86 -6.97
CA GLY A 38 -2.16 8.70 -7.42
C GLY A 38 -2.02 7.63 -6.33
N LEU A 39 -2.22 6.38 -6.72
CA LEU A 39 -2.20 5.21 -5.83
C LEU A 39 -0.75 4.85 -5.50
N ALA A 40 -0.44 4.69 -4.21
CA ALA A 40 0.90 4.33 -3.77
C ALA A 40 1.09 2.80 -3.76
N VAL A 41 2.27 2.36 -4.15
CA VAL A 41 2.69 0.94 -4.15
C VAL A 41 4.02 0.77 -3.42
N VAL A 42 4.37 -0.49 -3.12
CA VAL A 42 5.70 -0.83 -2.57
C VAL A 42 6.81 -0.35 -3.50
N GLY A 43 7.78 0.38 -2.93
CA GLY A 43 8.85 1.07 -3.64
C GLY A 43 8.66 2.58 -3.80
N ASP A 44 7.46 3.10 -3.54
CA ASP A 44 7.18 4.54 -3.59
C ASP A 44 7.79 5.30 -2.41
N ILE A 45 7.83 6.63 -2.51
CA ILE A 45 8.60 7.49 -1.59
C ILE A 45 7.70 8.31 -0.67
N VAL A 46 8.12 8.34 0.58
CA VAL A 46 7.65 9.25 1.62
C VAL A 46 8.77 10.26 1.91
N THR A 47 8.43 11.55 1.87
CA THR A 47 9.34 12.65 2.25
C THR A 47 8.91 13.25 3.59
N TYR A 48 9.88 13.67 4.38
CA TYR A 48 9.69 14.35 5.67
C TYR A 48 10.09 15.83 5.58
N ASP A 49 9.66 16.64 6.54
CA ASP A 49 9.92 18.09 6.56
C ASP A 49 11.41 18.44 6.65
N ASP A 50 12.23 17.54 7.20
CA ASP A 50 13.70 17.67 7.25
C ASP A 50 14.38 17.32 5.90
N GLY A 51 13.60 16.96 4.88
CA GLY A 51 14.06 16.58 3.55
C GLY A 51 14.53 15.13 3.45
N THR A 52 14.47 14.35 4.54
CA THR A 52 14.77 12.92 4.46
C THR A 52 13.67 12.18 3.72
N GLU A 53 14.05 11.03 3.15
CA GLU A 53 13.14 10.17 2.41
C GLU A 53 13.15 8.75 2.99
N ALA A 54 12.00 8.08 2.88
CA ALA A 54 11.86 6.67 3.17
C ALA A 54 11.04 5.99 2.08
N THR A 55 11.30 4.70 1.89
CA THR A 55 10.63 3.89 0.88
C THR A 55 9.54 3.06 1.54
N ILE A 56 8.40 2.93 0.89
CA ILE A 56 7.35 1.98 1.31
C ILE A 56 7.85 0.56 1.03
N ILE A 57 7.94 -0.27 2.06
CA ILE A 57 8.56 -1.61 1.95
C ILE A 57 7.55 -2.77 1.99
N ASP A 58 6.32 -2.55 2.42
CA ASP A 58 5.27 -3.57 2.41
C ASP A 58 3.88 -2.97 2.09
N GLY A 59 2.89 -3.84 1.88
CA GLY A 59 1.56 -3.42 1.45
C GLY A 59 0.53 -4.54 1.54
N ALA A 60 -0.42 -4.53 0.62
CA ALA A 60 -1.55 -5.45 0.59
C ALA A 60 -1.19 -6.91 0.27
N GLY A 61 0.06 -7.18 -0.15
CA GLY A 61 0.46 -8.49 -0.64
C GLY A 61 -0.41 -8.92 -1.81
N PHE A 62 -0.92 -10.16 -1.75
CA PHE A 62 -1.77 -10.75 -2.77
C PHE A 62 -3.16 -10.10 -2.86
N ALA A 63 -3.63 -9.40 -1.82
CA ALA A 63 -4.99 -8.82 -1.84
C ALA A 63 -5.16 -7.71 -2.87
N ALA A 64 -4.10 -6.95 -3.15
CA ALA A 64 -4.12 -5.90 -4.14
C ALA A 64 -2.71 -5.62 -4.65
N THR A 65 -2.51 -5.84 -5.95
CA THR A 65 -1.30 -5.48 -6.68
C THR A 65 -1.62 -4.55 -7.84
N TRP A 66 -0.66 -3.69 -8.18
CA TRP A 66 -0.68 -2.88 -9.38
C TRP A 66 0.69 -2.93 -10.05
N ALA A 67 0.75 -3.26 -11.34
CA ALA A 67 2.00 -3.45 -12.07
C ALA A 67 3.03 -4.32 -11.30
N ASP A 68 2.58 -5.50 -10.84
CA ASP A 68 3.36 -6.46 -10.05
C ASP A 68 3.94 -5.92 -8.73
N LYS A 69 3.38 -4.84 -8.20
CA LYS A 69 3.75 -4.27 -6.90
C LYS A 69 2.56 -4.28 -5.95
N PRO A 70 2.72 -4.72 -4.69
CA PRO A 70 1.67 -4.59 -3.70
C PRO A 70 1.25 -3.13 -3.53
N VAL A 71 -0.06 -2.89 -3.49
CA VAL A 71 -0.60 -1.56 -3.15
C VAL A 71 -0.29 -1.26 -1.69
N ALA A 72 0.18 -0.04 -1.42
CA ALA A 72 0.47 0.40 -0.06
C ALA A 72 -0.83 0.65 0.71
N LEU A 73 -0.80 0.40 2.02
CA LEU A 73 -1.98 0.50 2.89
C LEU A 73 -1.71 1.45 4.07
N VAL A 74 -2.76 1.96 4.69
CA VAL A 74 -2.69 2.44 6.07
C VAL A 74 -2.30 1.26 6.95
N GLY A 75 -1.13 1.38 7.57
CA GLY A 75 -0.43 0.28 8.21
C GLY A 75 0.87 -0.12 7.52
N SER A 76 1.15 0.30 6.29
CA SER A 76 2.38 -0.07 5.58
C SER A 76 3.62 0.52 6.25
N ARG A 77 4.67 -0.29 6.38
CA ARG A 77 5.97 0.08 6.93
C ARG A 77 6.84 0.78 5.90
N LEU A 78 7.72 1.61 6.43
CA LEU A 78 8.75 2.33 5.69
C LEU A 78 10.15 1.84 6.06
N SER A 79 11.11 2.04 5.15
CA SER A 79 12.51 1.63 5.33
C SER A 79 13.19 2.24 6.56
N ASN A 80 12.71 3.37 7.07
CA ASN A 80 13.22 4.04 8.27
C ASN A 80 12.49 3.62 9.57
N GLY A 81 11.64 2.59 9.50
CA GLY A 81 10.88 2.06 10.63
C GLY A 81 9.62 2.85 11.01
N ASP A 82 9.23 3.86 10.23
CA ASP A 82 7.93 4.52 10.38
C ASP A 82 6.82 3.76 9.63
N ARG A 83 5.57 4.23 9.75
CA ARG A 83 4.39 3.58 9.18
C ARG A 83 3.39 4.61 8.67
N ILE A 84 2.72 4.31 7.56
CA ILE A 84 1.58 5.09 7.08
C ILE A 84 0.42 4.93 8.06
N THR A 85 -0.12 6.05 8.54
CA THR A 85 -1.16 6.06 9.58
C THR A 85 -2.49 6.63 9.10
N ALA A 86 -2.50 7.41 8.02
CA ALA A 86 -3.74 7.97 7.49
C ALA A 86 -3.71 8.15 5.98
N ALA A 87 -4.86 7.85 5.36
CA ALA A 87 -5.21 8.16 3.99
C ALA A 87 -6.37 9.18 3.98
N GLN A 88 -6.56 9.86 2.86
CA GLN A 88 -7.58 10.90 2.70
C GLN A 88 -8.80 10.39 1.91
N HIS A 89 -9.20 9.15 2.14
CA HIS A 89 -10.37 8.48 1.54
C HIS A 89 -10.71 7.19 2.33
N ASP A 90 -11.83 6.55 1.98
CA ASP A 90 -12.34 5.35 2.66
C ASP A 90 -12.22 4.04 1.85
N PHE A 91 -11.56 4.07 0.69
CA PHE A 91 -11.29 2.86 -0.11
C PHE A 91 -10.14 2.02 0.46
N GLY A 92 -10.29 0.69 0.43
CA GLY A 92 -9.30 -0.25 0.95
C GLY A 92 -9.68 -1.70 0.77
N ILE A 93 -8.89 -2.59 1.37
CA ILE A 93 -9.20 -4.02 1.49
C ILE A 93 -9.85 -4.29 2.84
N THR A 94 -10.76 -5.26 2.90
CA THR A 94 -11.36 -5.74 4.14
C THR A 94 -10.82 -7.13 4.44
N VAL A 95 -10.31 -7.32 5.66
CA VAL A 95 -9.75 -8.58 6.14
C VAL A 95 -10.63 -9.08 7.26
N HIS A 96 -11.18 -10.29 7.10
CA HIS A 96 -12.03 -10.89 8.12
C HIS A 96 -11.18 -11.57 9.20
N GLU A 97 -11.68 -11.62 10.44
CA GLU A 97 -11.01 -12.34 11.52
C GLU A 97 -10.75 -13.82 11.15
N GLY A 98 -9.49 -14.25 11.26
CA GLY A 98 -9.03 -15.58 10.87
C GLY A 98 -8.63 -15.72 9.39
N GLU A 99 -8.89 -14.71 8.57
CA GLU A 99 -8.42 -14.68 7.18
C GLU A 99 -6.94 -14.31 7.13
N GLN A 100 -6.15 -15.17 6.48
CA GLN A 100 -4.74 -14.89 6.21
C GLN A 100 -4.56 -14.53 4.75
N ILE A 101 -4.26 -13.26 4.49
CA ILE A 101 -3.93 -12.77 3.16
C ILE A 101 -2.43 -13.00 2.93
N PRO A 102 -2.04 -13.78 1.91
CA PRO A 102 -0.63 -13.98 1.59
C PRO A 102 0.06 -12.65 1.31
N GLY A 103 1.15 -12.39 2.01
CA GLY A 103 1.97 -11.20 1.80
C GLY A 103 1.46 -9.90 2.43
N LEU A 104 0.34 -9.92 3.15
CA LEU A 104 -0.18 -8.72 3.80
C LEU A 104 0.82 -8.20 4.84
N PHE A 105 1.27 -6.96 4.65
CA PHE A 105 2.36 -6.34 5.39
C PHE A 105 3.65 -7.18 5.44
N ASP A 106 3.93 -7.99 4.42
CA ASP A 106 5.19 -8.73 4.32
C ASP A 106 6.14 -8.07 3.29
N PRO A 107 7.29 -7.53 3.72
CA PRO A 107 8.24 -6.86 2.82
C PRO A 107 9.03 -7.84 1.96
N ALA A 108 9.05 -9.13 2.31
CA ALA A 108 9.68 -10.16 1.51
C ALA A 108 8.75 -10.75 0.46
N TRP A 109 7.47 -10.36 0.48
CA TRP A 109 6.50 -10.88 -0.47
C TRP A 109 6.74 -10.31 -1.86
N THR A 110 6.80 -11.22 -2.83
CA THR A 110 6.81 -10.90 -4.25
C THR A 110 5.66 -11.64 -4.90
N PRO A 111 4.91 -10.99 -5.81
CA PRO A 111 3.93 -11.73 -6.60
C PRO A 111 4.66 -12.83 -7.37
N LEU A 112 4.03 -14.00 -7.48
CA LEU A 112 4.49 -15.03 -8.38
C LEU A 112 4.41 -14.42 -9.79
N ARG A 113 5.56 -14.15 -10.43
CA ARG A 113 5.57 -13.66 -11.80
C ARG A 113 4.96 -14.73 -12.68
N ASP A 114 3.77 -14.49 -13.19
CA ASP A 114 3.32 -15.19 -14.38
C ASP A 114 4.14 -14.65 -15.55
N PRO A 115 4.96 -15.46 -16.24
CA PRO A 115 5.78 -15.02 -17.37
C PRO A 115 4.96 -14.59 -18.60
N ALA A 116 3.64 -14.44 -18.47
CA ALA A 116 2.72 -14.10 -19.55
C ALA A 116 2.34 -12.61 -19.60
N HIS A 117 2.74 -11.77 -18.64
CA HIS A 117 2.40 -10.34 -18.59
C HIS A 117 3.52 -9.39 -19.07
N GLU A 118 4.63 -9.91 -19.60
CA GLU A 118 5.60 -9.08 -20.33
C GLU A 118 5.01 -8.69 -21.69
N GLY A 119 4.13 -7.67 -21.72
CA GLY A 119 3.50 -7.31 -23.00
C GLY A 119 2.58 -6.11 -23.11
N GLU A 120 2.33 -5.29 -22.09
CA GLU A 120 1.48 -4.09 -22.28
C GLU A 120 2.14 -2.80 -21.80
N GLU A 121 3.10 -2.35 -22.62
CA GLU A 121 3.49 -0.95 -22.73
C GLU A 121 2.27 -0.18 -23.27
N HIS A 122 1.52 0.49 -22.39
CA HIS A 122 0.48 1.41 -22.83
C HIS A 122 1.12 2.74 -23.26
N ALA A 123 1.00 2.96 -24.57
CA ALA A 123 1.36 4.11 -25.39
C ALA A 123 1.00 5.50 -24.84
#